data_AF-A0A7V9LH06-F1
#
_entry.id   AF-A0A7V9LH06-F1
#
_cell.length_a   1.000
_cell.length_b   1.000
_cell.length_c   1.000
_cell.angle_alpha   90.00
_cell.angle_beta   90.00
_cell.angle_gamma   90.00
#
_symmetry.space_group_name_H-M   'P 1'
#
loop_
_entity.id
_entity.type
_entity.pdbx_description
1 polymer ?
#
loop_
_entity_poly.entity_id
_entity_poly.type
_entity_poly.pdbx_seq_one_letter_code
_entity_poly.pdbx_strand_id
1 'polypeptide(L)'
;AWLAYPFTLYTLGSSFNDSLVALAVVACMLALASPPARGSLAALSGLTKFGTLALVPLFAAGTGERRPRTIAVFALAFVAAAAIVTVPLLPDGGPRELYDRSIGYQASRGSPFSLWGQAPSLEPLQTLTKVVAVGLAVAVFFVPRRRSVAQVAALGAAVMIAVQLTANHWFYPYAVWFAPLVLAAVFSSYWTARQPT
;
A
#
# COMPACT_ATOMS: atom_id res chain seq x y z
N ALA A 1 -3.23 20.61 -0.79
CA ALA A 1 -2.98 19.79 -2.01
C ALA A 1 -3.94 18.60 -2.10
N TRP A 2 -3.92 17.63 -1.16
CA TRP A 2 -4.79 16.44 -1.25
C TRP A 2 -6.29 16.76 -1.28
N LEU A 3 -6.77 17.69 -0.46
CA LEU A 3 -8.18 18.15 -0.48
C LEU A 3 -8.59 18.80 -1.81
N ALA A 4 -7.63 19.35 -2.57
CA ALA A 4 -7.87 19.97 -3.87
C ALA A 4 -7.69 18.97 -5.03
N TYR A 5 -7.33 17.72 -4.75
CA TYR A 5 -7.19 16.68 -5.77
C TYR A 5 -8.57 16.14 -6.17
N PRO A 6 -8.97 16.18 -7.45
CA PRO A 6 -10.34 15.84 -7.86
C PRO A 6 -10.82 14.47 -7.38
N PHE A 7 -9.95 13.44 -7.36
CA PHE A 7 -10.36 12.11 -6.91
C PHE A 7 -10.57 12.00 -5.40
N THR A 8 -10.01 12.92 -4.60
CA THR A 8 -10.30 13.00 -3.17
C THR A 8 -11.77 13.30 -2.93
N LEU A 9 -12.28 14.40 -3.49
CA LEU A 9 -13.68 14.77 -3.34
C LEU A 9 -14.60 13.76 -4.01
N TYR A 10 -14.22 13.23 -5.17
CA TYR A 10 -15.00 12.21 -5.87
C TYR A 10 -15.18 10.93 -5.02
N THR A 11 -14.10 10.42 -4.39
CA THR A 11 -14.20 9.21 -3.56
C THR A 11 -15.01 9.43 -2.30
N LEU A 12 -14.88 10.60 -1.66
CA LEU A 12 -15.68 10.99 -0.50
C LEU A 12 -17.17 11.14 -0.83
N GLY A 13 -17.49 11.78 -1.96
CA GLY A 13 -18.86 12.02 -2.42
C GLY A 13 -19.55 10.79 -3.00
N SER A 14 -18.80 9.75 -3.39
CA SER A 14 -19.32 8.52 -4.01
C SER A 14 -19.37 7.33 -3.05
N SER A 15 -19.25 7.56 -1.74
CA SER A 15 -19.25 6.52 -0.69
C SER A 15 -18.19 5.43 -0.88
N PHE A 16 -17.08 5.73 -1.56
CA PHE A 16 -15.94 4.82 -1.63
C PHE A 16 -15.08 4.92 -0.37
N ASN A 17 -14.58 3.79 0.11
CA ASN A 17 -13.66 3.75 1.24
C ASN A 17 -12.19 4.00 0.85
N ASP A 18 -11.92 4.43 -0.39
CA ASP A 18 -10.56 4.62 -0.91
C ASP A 18 -9.80 5.77 -0.22
N SER A 19 -10.51 6.79 0.28
CA SER A 19 -9.90 7.85 1.10
C SER A 19 -9.39 7.32 2.45
N LEU A 20 -9.99 6.25 3.00
CA LEU A 20 -9.48 5.60 4.22
C LEU A 20 -8.14 4.90 3.95
N VAL A 21 -7.96 4.34 2.76
CA VAL A 21 -6.68 3.72 2.35
C VAL A 21 -5.58 4.78 2.29
N ALA A 22 -5.87 5.92 1.68
CA ALA A 22 -4.97 7.07 1.64
C ALA A 22 -4.57 7.53 3.05
N LEU A 23 -5.55 7.67 3.96
CA LEU A 23 -5.31 8.01 5.36
C LEU A 23 -4.42 6.97 6.06
N ALA A 24 -4.72 5.68 5.90
CA ALA A 24 -3.96 4.60 6.55
C ALA A 24 -2.49 4.56 6.09
N VAL A 25 -2.26 4.79 4.79
CA VAL A 25 -0.90 4.88 4.22
C VAL A 25 -0.14 6.12 4.76
N VAL A 26 -0.82 7.27 4.88
CA VAL A 26 -0.24 8.47 5.52
C VAL A 26 0.05 8.22 7.00
N ALA A 27 -0.84 7.53 7.72
CA ALA A 27 -0.61 7.17 9.11
C ALA A 27 0.65 6.29 9.27
N CYS A 28 0.89 5.34 8.35
CA CYS A 28 2.13 4.57 8.33
C CYS A 28 3.37 5.46 8.18
N MET A 29 3.29 6.51 7.34
CA MET A 29 4.36 7.51 7.18
C MET A 29 4.55 8.37 8.44
N LEU A 30 3.48 8.74 9.14
CA LEU A 30 3.56 9.49 10.39
C LEU A 30 4.18 8.65 11.52
N ALA A 31 3.93 7.34 11.50
CA ALA A 31 4.46 6.39 12.47
C ALA A 31 5.86 5.86 12.13
N LEU A 32 6.54 6.39 11.11
CA LEU A 32 7.76 5.78 10.55
C LEU A 32 8.87 5.57 11.59
N ALA A 33 8.99 6.46 12.58
CA ALA A 33 9.96 6.38 13.66
C ALA A 33 9.65 5.29 14.71
N SER A 34 8.42 4.77 14.76
CA SER A 34 7.97 3.79 15.75
C SER A 34 7.71 2.43 15.08
N PRO A 35 8.60 1.43 15.26
CA PRO A 35 8.44 0.10 14.71
C PRO A 35 7.10 -0.58 15.03
N PRO A 36 6.59 -0.55 16.29
CA PRO A 36 5.30 -1.18 16.57
C PRO A 36 4.15 -0.40 15.93
N ALA A 37 4.15 0.94 15.97
CA ALA A 37 3.06 1.73 15.42
C ALA A 37 2.94 1.56 13.90
N ARG A 38 4.06 1.61 13.16
CA ARG A 38 4.04 1.39 11.71
C ARG A 38 3.72 -0.07 11.34
N GLY A 39 4.04 -1.03 12.20
CA GLY A 39 3.61 -2.43 12.06
C GLY A 39 2.11 -2.58 12.16
N SER A 40 1.51 -2.05 13.23
CA SER A 40 0.05 -2.07 13.43
C SER A 40 -0.69 -1.34 12.32
N LEU A 41 -0.23 -0.14 11.93
CA LEU A 41 -0.87 0.64 10.87
C LEU A 41 -0.73 -0.01 9.49
N ALA A 42 0.39 -0.68 9.21
CA ALA A 42 0.53 -1.45 7.97
C ALA A 42 -0.44 -2.63 7.91
N ALA A 43 -0.70 -3.30 9.04
CA ALA A 43 -1.72 -4.35 9.13
C ALA A 43 -3.13 -3.79 8.87
N LEU A 44 -3.51 -2.71 9.57
CA LEU A 44 -4.81 -2.07 9.39
C LEU A 44 -5.01 -1.54 7.97
N SER A 45 -3.96 -0.97 7.37
CA SER A 45 -3.97 -0.54 5.97
C SER A 45 -4.25 -1.72 5.03
N GLY A 46 -3.53 -2.84 5.22
CA GLY A 46 -3.68 -4.06 4.43
C GLY A 46 -5.05 -4.71 4.55
N LEU A 47 -5.62 -4.69 5.75
CA LEU A 47 -6.96 -5.23 6.03
C LEU A 47 -8.08 -4.30 5.58
N THR A 48 -7.80 -3.01 5.38
CA THR A 48 -8.72 -2.09 4.69
C THR A 48 -8.79 -2.43 3.19
N LYS A 49 -7.62 -2.61 2.55
CA LYS A 49 -7.48 -3.04 1.15
C LYS A 49 -6.14 -3.76 0.97
N PHE A 50 -6.18 -5.03 0.54
CA PHE A 50 -4.99 -5.89 0.46
C PHE A 50 -3.84 -5.36 -0.40
N GLY A 51 -4.11 -4.48 -1.38
CA GLY A 51 -3.07 -3.90 -2.23
C GLY A 51 -1.99 -3.13 -1.44
N THR A 52 -2.32 -2.57 -0.27
CA THR A 52 -1.34 -1.88 0.58
C THR A 52 -0.40 -2.81 1.32
N LEU A 53 -0.68 -4.13 1.37
CA LEU A 53 0.27 -5.12 1.92
C LEU A 53 1.60 -5.15 1.15
N ALA A 54 1.60 -4.72 -0.12
CA ALA A 54 2.83 -4.56 -0.89
C ALA A 54 3.80 -3.52 -0.30
N LEU A 55 3.32 -2.62 0.56
CA LEU A 55 4.15 -1.64 1.27
C LEU A 55 4.78 -2.19 2.56
N VAL A 56 4.39 -3.38 3.02
CA VAL A 56 4.90 -3.97 4.26
C VAL A 56 6.44 -4.07 4.26
N PRO A 57 7.12 -4.53 3.20
CA PRO A 57 8.58 -4.59 3.20
C PRO A 57 9.23 -3.19 3.29
N LEU A 58 8.62 -2.17 2.68
CA LEU A 58 9.07 -0.79 2.78
C LEU A 58 9.00 -0.28 4.23
N PHE A 59 7.86 -0.47 4.91
CA PHE A 59 7.67 -0.01 6.29
C PHE A 59 8.44 -0.85 7.32
N ALA A 60 8.62 -2.15 7.08
CA ALA A 60 9.48 -3.00 7.90
C ALA A 60 10.93 -2.47 7.90
N ALA A 61 11.44 -2.10 6.72
CA ALA A 61 12.77 -1.52 6.55
C ALA A 61 12.90 -0.08 7.10
N GLY A 62 11.79 0.66 7.24
CA GLY A 62 11.77 2.04 7.74
C GLY A 62 12.68 2.97 6.94
N THR A 63 13.49 3.78 7.64
CA THR A 63 14.53 4.66 7.06
C THR A 63 15.85 3.94 6.73
N GLY A 64 15.87 2.60 6.80
CA GLY A 64 17.05 1.77 6.60
C GLY A 64 17.52 1.04 7.87
N GLU A 65 16.85 1.24 9.00
CA GLU A 65 17.14 0.57 10.26
C GLU A 65 16.60 -0.87 10.28
N ARG A 66 17.34 -1.78 9.66
CA ARG A 66 16.99 -3.22 9.57
C ARG A 66 17.58 -4.03 10.71
N ARG A 67 17.56 -3.49 11.92
CA ARG A 67 18.01 -4.24 13.11
C ARG A 67 17.04 -5.40 13.35
N PRO A 68 17.51 -6.63 13.65
CA PRO A 68 16.64 -7.79 13.86
C PRO A 68 15.54 -7.53 14.89
N ARG A 69 15.88 -6.86 16.01
CA ARG A 69 14.91 -6.47 17.04
C ARG A 69 13.82 -5.53 16.51
N THR A 70 14.20 -4.55 15.70
CA THR A 70 13.25 -3.59 15.10
C THR A 70 12.26 -4.29 14.16
N ILE A 71 12.77 -5.22 13.34
CA ILE A 71 11.95 -6.02 12.43
C ILE A 71 11.01 -6.95 13.22
N ALA A 72 11.52 -7.60 14.27
CA ALA A 72 10.71 -8.48 15.11
C ALA A 72 9.58 -7.71 15.82
N VAL A 73 9.87 -6.52 16.37
CA VAL A 73 8.85 -5.66 17.01
C VAL A 73 7.80 -5.20 15.99
N PHE A 74 8.23 -4.79 14.79
CA PHE A 74 7.32 -4.45 13.69
C PHE A 74 6.41 -5.64 13.34
N ALA A 75 7.00 -6.83 13.14
CA ALA A 75 6.28 -8.02 12.72
C ALA A 75 5.29 -8.49 13.80
N LEU A 76 5.70 -8.47 15.07
CA LEU A 76 4.82 -8.82 16.18
C LEU A 76 3.64 -7.85 16.29
N ALA A 77 3.87 -6.55 16.17
CA ALA A 77 2.81 -5.55 16.20
C ALA A 77 1.86 -5.68 15.00
N PHE A 78 2.40 -5.96 13.81
CA PHE A 78 1.60 -6.24 12.61
C PHE A 78 0.69 -7.46 12.82
N VAL A 79 1.25 -8.60 13.26
CA VAL A 79 0.48 -9.84 13.48
C VAL A 79 -0.55 -9.65 14.59
N ALA A 80 -0.18 -9.00 15.69
CA ALA A 80 -1.10 -8.72 16.79
C ALA A 80 -2.27 -7.82 16.34
N ALA A 81 -1.99 -6.72 15.64
CA ALA A 81 -3.03 -5.83 15.12
C ALA A 81 -3.96 -6.55 14.15
N ALA A 82 -3.39 -7.36 13.23
CA ALA A 82 -4.18 -8.17 12.30
C ALA A 82 -5.07 -9.18 13.04
N ALA A 83 -4.52 -9.91 14.00
CA ALA A 83 -5.27 -10.88 14.79
C ALA A 83 -6.39 -10.21 15.60
N ILE A 84 -6.11 -9.09 16.28
CA ILE A 84 -7.08 -8.37 17.10
C ILE A 84 -8.30 -7.94 16.28
N VAL A 85 -8.11 -7.47 15.04
CA VAL A 85 -9.24 -7.00 14.22
C VAL A 85 -9.90 -8.12 13.41
N THR A 86 -9.18 -9.18 13.05
CA THR A 86 -9.71 -10.25 12.19
C THR A 86 -10.33 -11.39 12.99
N VAL A 87 -9.72 -11.83 14.09
CA VAL A 87 -10.20 -13.01 14.85
C VAL A 87 -11.63 -12.85 15.38
N PRO A 88 -12.04 -11.70 15.96
CA PRO A 88 -13.41 -11.51 16.41
C PRO A 88 -14.45 -11.47 15.29
N LEU A 89 -14.00 -11.28 14.04
CA LEU A 89 -14.83 -11.17 12.85
C LEU A 89 -14.73 -12.41 11.95
N LEU A 90 -14.13 -13.50 12.45
CA LEU A 90 -14.09 -14.74 11.70
C LEU A 90 -15.52 -15.27 11.49
N PRO A 91 -15.88 -15.62 10.25
CA PRO A 91 -17.18 -16.23 9.98
C PRO A 91 -17.23 -17.65 10.56
N ASP A 92 -18.44 -18.21 10.68
CA ASP A 92 -18.66 -19.53 11.27
C ASP A 92 -17.93 -20.65 10.51
N GLY A 93 -17.76 -20.53 9.19
CA GLY A 93 -16.95 -21.43 8.37
C GLY A 93 -15.43 -21.21 8.49
N GLY A 94 -15.01 -20.33 9.39
CA GLY A 94 -13.63 -20.10 9.78
C GLY A 94 -12.77 -19.38 8.73
N PRO A 95 -11.43 -19.53 8.80
CA PRO A 95 -10.50 -18.81 7.94
C PRO A 95 -10.66 -19.09 6.45
N ARG A 96 -11.13 -20.29 6.08
CA ARG A 96 -11.37 -20.65 4.68
C ARG A 96 -12.50 -19.82 4.08
N GLU A 97 -13.61 -19.70 4.80
CA GLU A 97 -14.72 -18.86 4.36
C GLU A 97 -14.31 -17.39 4.26
N LEU A 98 -13.50 -16.89 5.20
CA LEU A 98 -12.94 -15.53 5.11
C LEU A 98 -12.11 -15.35 3.83
N TYR A 99 -11.26 -16.31 3.48
CA TYR A 99 -10.45 -16.29 2.25
C TYR A 99 -11.33 -16.29 1.00
N ASP A 100 -12.29 -17.23 0.92
CA ASP A 100 -13.17 -17.39 -0.23
C ASP A 100 -13.98 -16.11 -0.50
N ARG A 101 -14.49 -15.47 0.57
CA ARG A 101 -15.25 -14.21 0.48
C ARG A 101 -14.40 -12.95 0.27
N SER A 102 -13.07 -13.04 0.37
CA SER A 102 -12.18 -11.89 0.25
C SER A 102 -11.22 -12.01 -0.94
N ILE A 103 -10.04 -12.56 -0.72
CA ILE A 103 -8.97 -12.69 -1.72
C ILE A 103 -9.38 -13.66 -2.84
N GLY A 104 -10.02 -14.79 -2.50
CA GLY A 104 -10.49 -15.76 -3.48
C GLY A 104 -11.51 -15.15 -4.45
N TYR A 105 -12.48 -14.41 -3.92
CA TYR A 105 -13.42 -13.65 -4.73
C TYR A 105 -12.71 -12.56 -5.57
N GLN A 106 -11.75 -11.82 -5.01
CA GLN A 106 -10.98 -10.81 -5.78
C GLN A 106 -10.16 -11.40 -6.94
N ALA A 107 -9.62 -12.60 -6.78
CA ALA A 107 -8.80 -13.25 -7.79
C ALA A 107 -9.61 -13.82 -8.97
N SER A 108 -10.86 -14.22 -8.72
CA SER A 108 -11.73 -14.91 -9.71
C SER A 108 -12.64 -13.97 -10.50
N ARG A 109 -12.92 -12.77 -10.00
CA ARG A 109 -13.75 -11.78 -10.67
C ARG A 109 -13.04 -11.19 -11.90
N GLY A 110 -13.78 -10.98 -12.99
CA GLY A 110 -13.35 -10.27 -14.19
C GLY A 110 -13.76 -8.79 -14.17
N SER A 111 -13.07 -7.92 -14.91
CA SER A 111 -13.34 -6.48 -14.91
C SER A 111 -13.57 -5.93 -16.33
N PRO A 112 -14.60 -5.11 -16.55
CA PRO A 112 -14.81 -4.45 -17.84
C PRO A 112 -13.94 -3.21 -18.04
N PHE A 113 -13.23 -2.73 -17.00
CA PHE A 113 -12.58 -1.41 -17.01
C PHE A 113 -11.05 -1.44 -17.08
N SER A 114 -10.41 -2.58 -16.81
CA SER A 114 -8.95 -2.65 -16.93
C SER A 114 -8.50 -2.99 -18.35
N LEU A 115 -7.27 -2.58 -18.68
CA LEU A 115 -6.58 -2.99 -19.90
C LEU A 115 -6.58 -4.51 -20.06
N TRP A 116 -6.34 -5.22 -18.96
CA TRP A 116 -6.23 -6.68 -18.90
C TRP A 116 -7.55 -7.39 -19.15
N GLY A 117 -8.65 -6.83 -18.64
CA GLY A 117 -9.99 -7.35 -18.91
C GLY A 117 -10.48 -7.09 -20.32
N GLN A 118 -10.05 -5.98 -20.94
CA GLN A 118 -10.39 -5.62 -22.32
C GLN A 118 -9.55 -6.35 -23.37
N ALA A 119 -8.31 -6.72 -23.04
CA ALA A 119 -7.41 -7.44 -23.94
C ALA A 119 -6.81 -8.69 -23.26
N PRO A 120 -7.59 -9.78 -23.11
CA PRO A 120 -7.12 -11.01 -22.45
C PRO A 120 -5.87 -11.64 -23.08
N SER A 121 -5.63 -11.38 -24.38
CA SER A 121 -4.42 -11.84 -25.08
C SER A 121 -3.12 -11.23 -24.52
N LEU A 122 -3.19 -10.16 -23.73
CA LEU A 122 -2.04 -9.54 -23.06
C LEU A 122 -1.71 -10.16 -21.70
N GLU A 123 -2.34 -11.28 -21.32
CA GLU A 123 -2.10 -11.97 -20.05
C GLU A 123 -0.60 -12.25 -19.76
N PRO A 124 0.26 -12.65 -20.72
CA PRO A 124 1.69 -12.77 -20.47
C PRO A 124 2.36 -11.46 -20.03
N LEU A 125 1.95 -10.33 -20.63
CA LEU A 125 2.45 -9.01 -20.26
C LEU A 125 1.93 -8.61 -18.88
N GLN A 126 0.67 -8.92 -18.55
CA GLN A 126 0.15 -8.72 -17.21
C GLN A 126 0.95 -9.52 -16.19
N THR A 127 1.25 -10.78 -16.46
CA THR A 127 2.07 -11.63 -15.60
C THR A 127 3.46 -11.04 -15.40
N LEU A 128 4.09 -10.54 -16.46
CA LEU A 128 5.37 -9.82 -16.35
C LEU A 128 5.25 -8.59 -15.43
N THR A 129 4.21 -7.75 -15.61
CA THR A 129 4.02 -6.58 -14.74
C THR A 129 3.79 -6.97 -13.28
N LYS A 130 3.06 -8.07 -13.00
CA LYS A 130 2.87 -8.60 -11.64
C LYS A 130 4.21 -9.01 -11.02
N VAL A 131 5.03 -9.74 -11.78
CA VAL A 131 6.38 -10.15 -11.35
C VAL A 131 7.23 -8.91 -11.05
N VAL A 132 7.20 -7.89 -11.90
CA VAL A 132 7.93 -6.63 -11.67
C VAL A 132 7.43 -5.90 -10.42
N ALA A 133 6.11 -5.82 -10.20
CA ALA A 133 5.53 -5.18 -9.03
C ALA A 133 5.90 -5.89 -7.73
N VAL A 134 5.84 -7.23 -7.71
CA VAL A 134 6.30 -8.06 -6.58
C VAL A 134 7.79 -7.88 -6.36
N GLY A 135 8.59 -7.92 -7.43
CA GLY A 135 10.03 -7.69 -7.39
C GLY A 135 10.37 -6.32 -6.79
N LEU A 136 9.67 -5.26 -7.20
CA LEU A 136 9.82 -3.91 -6.64
C LEU A 136 9.43 -3.87 -5.15
N ALA A 137 8.28 -4.43 -4.79
CA ALA A 137 7.80 -4.47 -3.40
C ALA A 137 8.78 -5.19 -2.46
N VAL A 138 9.44 -6.25 -2.93
CA VAL A 138 10.51 -6.94 -2.19
C VAL A 138 11.81 -6.13 -2.21
N ALA A 139 12.20 -5.58 -3.35
CA ALA A 139 13.45 -4.84 -3.51
C ALA A 139 13.54 -3.61 -2.61
N VAL A 140 12.42 -2.91 -2.38
CA VAL A 140 12.39 -1.73 -1.48
C VAL A 140 12.68 -2.07 -0.01
N PHE A 141 12.62 -3.34 0.39
CA PHE A 141 13.17 -3.75 1.69
C PHE A 141 14.69 -3.56 1.71
N PHE A 142 15.38 -3.91 0.63
CA PHE A 142 16.84 -3.99 0.54
C PHE A 142 17.51 -2.71 0.03
N VAL A 143 16.91 -2.02 -0.93
CA VAL A 143 17.50 -0.89 -1.65
C VAL A 143 16.50 0.27 -1.72
N PRO A 144 16.92 1.53 -1.44
CA PRO A 144 18.22 1.96 -0.93
C PRO A 144 18.49 1.51 0.51
N ARG A 145 19.77 1.34 0.88
CA ARG A 145 20.18 0.91 2.23
C ARG A 145 19.80 1.90 3.32
N ARG A 146 20.02 3.19 3.07
CA ARG A 146 19.58 4.31 3.92
C ARG A 146 18.64 5.17 3.09
N ARG A 147 17.61 5.71 3.73
CA ARG A 147 16.60 6.53 3.04
C ARG A 147 16.00 7.59 3.93
N SER A 148 15.79 8.78 3.38
CA SER A 148 15.03 9.84 4.04
C SER A 148 13.53 9.53 4.04
N VAL A 149 12.77 10.28 4.85
CA VAL A 149 11.29 10.20 4.85
C VAL A 149 10.72 10.46 3.46
N ALA A 150 11.28 11.42 2.72
CA ALA A 150 10.87 11.72 1.35
C ALA A 150 11.12 10.54 0.40
N GLN A 151 12.25 9.84 0.54
CA GLN A 151 12.54 8.65 -0.25
C GLN A 151 11.60 7.49 0.11
N VAL A 152 11.21 7.33 1.37
CA VAL A 152 10.17 6.34 1.74
C VAL A 152 8.84 6.68 1.06
N ALA A 153 8.43 7.95 1.06
CA ALA A 153 7.22 8.37 0.36
C ALA A 153 7.30 8.06 -1.14
N ALA A 154 8.42 8.39 -1.79
CA ALA A 154 8.64 8.14 -3.21
C ALA A 154 8.59 6.64 -3.56
N LEU A 155 9.28 5.80 -2.78
CA LEU A 155 9.27 4.34 -2.98
C LEU A 155 7.89 3.75 -2.71
N GLY A 156 7.18 4.24 -1.70
CA GLY A 156 5.81 3.80 -1.41
C GLY A 156 4.85 4.17 -2.54
N ALA A 157 4.98 5.37 -3.11
CA ALA A 157 4.23 5.77 -4.29
C ALA A 157 4.53 4.85 -5.47
N ALA A 158 5.81 4.57 -5.74
CA ALA A 158 6.23 3.69 -6.84
C ALA A 158 5.67 2.27 -6.70
N VAL A 159 5.75 1.68 -5.51
CA VAL A 159 5.17 0.35 -5.23
C VAL A 159 3.66 0.36 -5.41
N MET A 160 2.97 1.38 -4.89
CA MET A 160 1.52 1.46 -4.99
C MET A 160 1.03 1.62 -6.43
N ILE A 161 1.73 2.44 -7.23
CA ILE A 161 1.48 2.59 -8.66
C ILE A 161 1.72 1.25 -9.37
N ALA A 162 2.82 0.56 -9.08
CA ALA A 162 3.13 -0.73 -9.69
C ALA A 162 2.06 -1.79 -9.39
N VAL A 163 1.59 -1.89 -8.14
CA VAL A 163 0.50 -2.79 -7.77
C VAL A 163 -0.77 -2.44 -8.53
N GLN A 164 -1.12 -1.16 -8.60
CA GLN A 164 -2.33 -0.70 -9.27
C GLN A 164 -2.31 -0.95 -10.78
N LEU A 165 -1.16 -0.80 -11.45
CA LEU A 165 -1.00 -1.12 -12.87
C LEU A 165 -1.29 -2.60 -13.19
N THR A 166 -1.02 -3.50 -12.24
CA THR A 166 -1.23 -4.93 -12.43
C THR A 166 -2.67 -5.37 -12.19
N ALA A 167 -3.46 -4.53 -11.52
CA ALA A 167 -4.77 -4.93 -10.99
C ALA A 167 -5.79 -5.13 -12.12
N ASN A 168 -6.47 -6.28 -12.08
CA ASN A 168 -7.60 -6.54 -12.98
C ASN A 168 -8.76 -5.59 -12.73
N HIS A 169 -8.99 -5.16 -11.50
CA HIS A 169 -10.09 -4.27 -11.13
C HIS A 169 -9.51 -2.92 -10.77
N TRP A 170 -8.95 -2.23 -11.75
CA TRP A 170 -8.43 -0.88 -11.55
C TRP A 170 -9.40 0.16 -12.12
N PHE A 171 -9.57 1.25 -11.38
CA PHE A 171 -10.33 2.42 -11.82
C PHE A 171 -9.64 3.70 -11.36
N TYR A 172 -9.81 4.79 -12.11
CA TYR A 172 -9.12 6.07 -11.88
C TYR A 172 -9.17 6.62 -10.44
N PRO A 173 -10.22 6.41 -9.62
CA PRO A 173 -10.24 6.91 -8.25
C PRO A 173 -9.17 6.30 -7.35
N TYR A 174 -8.61 5.13 -7.68
CA TYR A 174 -7.53 4.50 -6.90
C TYR A 174 -6.23 5.29 -6.89
N ALA A 175 -6.10 6.28 -7.78
CA ALA A 175 -5.01 7.25 -7.70
C ALA A 175 -4.96 7.97 -6.34
N VAL A 176 -6.10 8.08 -5.64
CA VAL A 176 -6.15 8.63 -4.28
C VAL A 176 -5.27 7.86 -3.27
N TRP A 177 -4.98 6.58 -3.51
CA TRP A 177 -4.17 5.76 -2.59
C TRP A 177 -2.70 6.18 -2.60
N PHE A 178 -2.13 6.51 -3.78
CA PHE A 178 -0.73 6.90 -3.90
C PHE A 178 -0.52 8.42 -3.96
N ALA A 179 -1.56 9.21 -4.26
CA ALA A 179 -1.46 10.66 -4.37
C ALA A 179 -0.83 11.33 -3.14
N PRO A 180 -1.18 11.00 -1.88
CA PRO A 180 -0.51 11.59 -0.71
C PRO A 180 1.00 11.33 -0.67
N LEU A 181 1.43 10.13 -1.08
CA LEU A 181 2.84 9.76 -1.11
C LEU A 181 3.61 10.52 -2.19
N VAL A 182 3.01 10.68 -3.37
CA VAL A 182 3.57 11.50 -4.46
C VAL A 182 3.71 12.95 -4.00
N LEU A 183 2.65 13.52 -3.43
CA LEU A 183 2.67 14.90 -2.91
C LEU A 183 3.73 15.09 -1.83
N ALA A 184 3.83 14.15 -0.88
CA ALA A 184 4.85 14.20 0.17
C ALA A 184 6.27 14.14 -0.41
N ALA A 185 6.52 13.27 -1.37
CA ALA A 185 7.83 13.15 -2.03
C ALA A 185 8.20 14.44 -2.78
N VAL A 186 7.30 14.95 -3.62
CA VAL A 186 7.54 16.15 -4.45
C VAL A 186 7.72 17.40 -3.58
N PHE A 187 6.85 17.63 -2.59
CA PHE A 187 6.95 18.83 -1.75
C PHE A 187 8.17 18.81 -0.84
N SER A 188 8.55 17.62 -0.34
CA SER A 188 9.78 17.49 0.46
C SER A 188 11.02 17.82 -0.38
N SER A 189 11.07 17.37 -1.64
CA SER A 189 12.20 17.69 -2.53
C SER A 189 12.34 19.19 -2.80
N TYR A 190 11.22 19.90 -2.92
CA TYR A 190 11.20 21.35 -3.12
C TYR A 190 11.71 22.12 -1.89
N TRP A 191 11.36 21.66 -0.69
CA TRP A 191 11.79 22.32 0.55
C TRP A 191 13.29 22.16 0.81
N THR A 192 13.83 20.96 0.56
CA THR A 192 15.28 20.72 0.69
C THR A 192 16.11 21.55 -0.29
N ALA A 193 15.61 21.77 -1.52
CA ALA A 193 16.30 22.60 -2.51
C ALA A 193 16.39 24.10 -2.15
N ARG A 194 15.59 24.57 -1.18
CA ARG A 194 15.50 25.99 -0.78
C ARG A 194 16.30 26.36 0.48
N GLN A 195 16.88 25.40 1.19
CA GLN A 195 17.72 25.73 2.35
C GLN A 195 19.11 26.19 1.87
N PRO A 196 19.56 27.40 2.24
CA PRO A 196 20.94 27.82 1.99
C PRO A 196 21.89 26.91 2.79
N THR A 197 22.97 26.45 2.14
CA THR A 197 24.07 25.69 2.75
C THR A 197 24.78 26.49 3.83
#